data_AF-A0A6L6EGN2-F1
#
_entry.id   AF-A0A6L6EGN2-F1
#
_cell.length_a   1.000
_cell.length_b   1.000
_cell.length_c   1.000
_cell.angle_alpha   90.00
_cell.angle_beta   90.00
_cell.angle_gamma   90.00
#
_symmetry.space_group_name_H-M   'P 1'
#
loop_
_entity.id
_entity.type
_entity.pdbx_description
1 polymer ?
#
loop_
_entity_poly.entity_id
_entity_poly.type
_entity_poly.pdbx_seq_one_letter_code
_entity_poly.pdbx_strand_id
1 'polypeptide(L)' 'MTAALPEFSETVVVRAPGKVNLALCVGGLDEHGYHDLATVFQAVSLFDDITVSP' A
#
# COMPACT_ATOMS: atom_id res chain seq x y z
N MET A 1 -9.95 8.73 36.80
CA MET A 1 -11.17 8.84 35.99
C MET A 1 -10.73 8.67 34.54
N THR A 2 -10.70 7.44 34.07
CA THR A 2 -10.18 7.08 32.74
C THR A 2 -11.27 7.36 31.72
N ALA A 3 -11.02 8.27 30.78
CA ALA A 3 -11.95 8.47 29.67
C ALA A 3 -11.94 7.21 28.81
N ALA A 4 -13.11 6.60 28.61
CA ALA A 4 -13.27 5.51 27.66
C ALA A 4 -12.97 6.05 26.25
N LEU A 5 -12.09 5.36 25.51
CA LEU A 5 -11.91 5.64 24.10
C LEU A 5 -13.23 5.32 23.38
N PRO A 6 -13.64 6.12 22.37
CA PRO A 6 -14.87 5.86 21.65
C PRO A 6 -14.85 4.45 21.05
N GLU A 7 -15.88 3.65 21.34
CA GLU A 7 -16.09 2.37 20.69
C GLU A 7 -16.55 2.65 19.26
N PHE A 8 -15.64 2.56 18.31
CA PHE A 8 -15.99 2.58 16.89
C PHE A 8 -16.69 1.26 16.61
N SER A 9 -17.99 1.30 16.34
CA SER A 9 -18.81 0.12 15.99
C SER A 9 -19.01 -0.03 14.48
N GLU A 10 -18.40 0.84 13.69
CA GLU A 10 -18.64 0.93 12.25
C GLU A 10 -17.57 0.22 11.43
N THR A 11 -18.02 -0.57 10.46
CA THR A 11 -17.16 -1.19 9.45
C THR A 11 -16.73 -0.16 8.41
N VAL A 12 -15.43 -0.10 8.13
CA VAL A 12 -14.84 0.77 7.11
C VAL A 12 -14.39 -0.09 5.92
N VAL A 13 -14.71 0.35 4.70
CA VAL A 13 -14.24 -0.28 3.47
C VAL A 13 -13.39 0.72 2.68
N VAL A 14 -12.18 0.31 2.31
CA VAL A 14 -11.23 1.10 1.52
C VAL A 14 -10.81 0.31 0.28
N ARG A 15 -10.60 1.00 -0.85
CA ARG A 15 -10.05 0.38 -2.06
C ARG A 15 -8.58 0.71 -2.22
N ALA A 16 -7.75 -0.30 -2.34
CA ALA A 16 -6.31 -0.16 -2.59
C ALA A 16 -6.03 -0.45 -4.07
N PRO A 17 -5.54 0.53 -4.86
CA PRO A 17 -5.22 0.30 -6.27
C PRO A 17 -3.97 -0.56 -6.43
N GLY A 18 -4.04 -1.54 -7.32
CA GLY A 18 -2.87 -2.21 -7.87
C GLY A 18 -2.05 -1.27 -8.76
N LYS A 19 -0.78 -1.64 -8.99
CA LYS A 19 0.11 -0.91 -9.91
C LYS A 19 0.73 -1.82 -10.94
N VAL A 20 1.17 -1.20 -12.03
CA VAL A 20 2.12 -1.78 -12.98
C VAL A 20 3.36 -0.87 -13.07
N ASN A 21 4.51 -1.45 -13.41
CA ASN A 21 5.70 -0.69 -13.75
C ASN A 21 5.73 -0.49 -15.27
N LEU A 22 5.47 0.73 -15.76
CA LEU A 22 5.53 1.01 -17.20
C LEU A 22 6.98 0.97 -17.73
N ALA A 23 7.92 1.25 -16.85
CA ALA A 23 9.34 1.03 -17.04
C ALA A 23 9.94 0.53 -15.72
N LEU A 24 10.90 -0.39 -15.79
CA LEU A 24 11.66 -0.87 -14.64
C LEU A 24 13.12 -1.09 -15.08
N CYS A 25 14.01 -0.26 -14.58
CA CYS A 25 15.45 -0.38 -14.78
C CYS A 25 16.10 -0.77 -13.45
N VAL A 26 16.94 -1.80 -13.48
CA VAL A 26 17.61 -2.38 -12.31
C VAL A 26 19.09 -2.02 -12.37
N GLY A 27 19.57 -1.35 -11.33
CA GLY A 27 20.96 -0.96 -11.14
C GLY A 27 21.77 -2.00 -10.37
N GLY A 28 22.92 -1.56 -9.82
CA GLY A 28 23.80 -2.40 -9.02
C GLY A 28 23.16 -2.85 -7.70
N LEU A 29 23.71 -3.93 -7.13
CA LEU A 29 23.38 -4.40 -5.79
C LEU A 29 24.11 -3.55 -4.75
N ASP A 30 23.41 -3.12 -3.70
CA ASP A 30 23.97 -2.37 -2.58
C ASP A 30 24.45 -3.30 -1.44
N GLU A 31 25.01 -2.71 -0.38
CA GLU A 31 25.52 -3.43 0.79
C GLU A 31 24.41 -4.07 1.66
N HIS A 32 23.16 -3.67 1.44
CA HIS A 32 21.99 -4.17 2.15
C HIS A 32 21.27 -5.29 1.39
N GLY A 33 21.72 -5.60 0.17
CA GLY A 33 21.14 -6.62 -0.69
C GLY A 33 19.97 -6.14 -1.55
N TYR A 34 19.78 -4.82 -1.69
CA TYR A 34 18.80 -4.22 -2.58
C TYR A 34 19.45 -3.70 -3.87
N HIS A 35 18.64 -3.52 -4.91
CA HIS A 35 19.08 -2.87 -6.14
C HIS A 35 18.59 -1.44 -6.20
N ASP A 36 19.42 -0.54 -6.71
CA ASP A 36 18.96 0.77 -7.15
C ASP A 36 17.94 0.59 -8.29
N LEU A 37 16.75 1.20 -8.17
CA LEU A 37 15.70 1.10 -9.17
C LEU A 37 15.33 2.48 -9.72
N ALA A 38 15.21 2.57 -11.04
CA ALA A 38 14.52 3.66 -11.72
C ALA A 38 13.24 3.10 -12.37
N THR A 39 12.08 3.62 -11.99
CA THR A 39 10.80 3.07 -12.45
C THR A 39 9.70 4.13 -12.54
N VAL A 40 8.74 3.90 -13.44
CA VAL A 40 7.48 4.65 -13.52
C VAL A 40 6.35 3.76 -13.02
N PHE A 41 5.80 4.11 -11.86
CA PHE A 41 4.62 3.43 -11.30
C PHE A 41 3.34 4.02 -11.88
N GLN A 42 2.46 3.15 -12.39
CA GLN A 42 1.12 3.52 -12.83
C GLN A 42 0.11 2.73 -12.00
N ALA A 43 -0.69 3.44 -11.20
CA ALA A 43 -1.88 2.85 -10.60
C ALA A 43 -2.91 2.52 -11.68
N VAL A 44 -3.57 1.37 -11.56
CA VAL A 44 -4.57 0.91 -12.53
C VAL A 44 -5.92 0.71 -11.84
N SER A 45 -7.00 0.58 -12.60
CA SER A 45 -8.35 0.38 -12.08
C SER A 45 -8.63 -1.05 -11.59
N LEU A 46 -7.60 -1.76 -11.11
CA LEU A 46 -7.70 -3.05 -10.43
C LEU A 46 -7.46 -2.80 -8.95
N PHE A 47 -8.40 -3.19 -8.10
CA PHE A 47 -8.39 -2.84 -6.68
C PHE A 47 -8.56 -4.07 -5.79
N ASP A 48 -7.92 -4.02 -4.63
CA ASP A 48 -8.31 -4.82 -3.48
C ASP A 48 -9.29 -4.01 -2.63
N ASP A 49 -10.44 -4.59 -2.28
CA ASP A 49 -11.41 -4.00 -1.35
C ASP A 49 -11.13 -4.53 0.07
N ILE A 50 -10.65 -3.65 0.94
CA ILE A 50 -10.25 -3.98 2.30
C ILE A 50 -11.37 -3.55 3.24
N THR A 51 -11.96 -4.51 3.93
CA THR A 51 -12.97 -4.29 4.98
C THR A 51 -12.31 -4.43 6.34
N VAL A 52 -12.47 -3.42 7.19
CA VAL A 52 -12.06 -3.47 8.60
C VAL A 52 -13.29 -3.27 9.46
N SER A 53 -13.52 -4.21 10.37
CA SER A 53 -14.53 -4.14 11.41
C SER A 53 -13.88 -4.00 12.79
N PRO A 54 -14.62 -3.55 13.82
CA PRO A 54 -14.14 -3.48 15.20
C PRO A 54 -13.67 -4.81 15.77
#